data_AF-A0A2D2CUS5-F1
#
_entry.id   AF-A0A2D2CUS5-F1
#
_cell.length_a   1.000
_cell.length_b   1.000
_cell.length_c   1.000
_cell.angle_alpha   90.00
_cell.angle_beta   90.00
_cell.angle_gamma   90.00
#
_symmetry.space_group_name_H-M   'P 1'
#
loop_
_entity.id
_entity.type
_entity.pdbx_description
1 polymer ?
#
loop_
_entity_poly.entity_id
_entity_poly.type
_entity_poly.pdbx_seq_one_letter_code
_entity_poly.pdbx_strand_id
1 'polypeptide(L)'
;MAHQSSAVGRAPTSKEARTPPSRRHDALLASYLLGLKHGPAAVRDLIVADLDGFLDLGATRRAADQLLVLHAFLARYPEAARGVRAVEA
;
A
#
# COMPACT_ATOMS: atom_id res chain seq x y z
N MET A 1 13.79 -47.92 -20.66
CA MET A 1 14.26 -46.61 -21.19
C MET A 1 13.01 -45.84 -21.56
N ALA A 2 12.49 -45.00 -20.64
CA ALA A 2 12.80 -43.56 -20.51
C ALA A 2 12.08 -42.73 -21.60
N HIS A 3 11.27 -41.70 -21.36
CA HIS A 3 10.66 -41.09 -20.18
C HIS A 3 9.49 -40.22 -20.72
N GLN A 4 8.30 -40.31 -20.12
CA GLN A 4 7.31 -39.22 -20.20
C GLN A 4 7.73 -38.13 -19.22
N SER A 5 7.81 -36.86 -19.64
CA SER A 5 7.57 -35.65 -18.81
C SER A 5 8.07 -34.39 -19.50
N SER A 6 7.15 -33.50 -19.87
CA SER A 6 7.30 -32.03 -19.95
C SER A 6 5.95 -31.48 -20.43
N ALA A 7 5.29 -30.51 -19.81
CA ALA A 7 5.79 -29.44 -18.96
C ALA A 7 4.78 -29.12 -17.84
N VAL A 8 5.20 -29.33 -16.60
CA VAL A 8 4.74 -28.49 -15.49
C VAL A 8 5.69 -27.29 -15.45
N GLY A 9 5.16 -26.10 -15.66
CA GLY A 9 5.92 -24.85 -15.54
C GLY A 9 5.16 -23.75 -16.25
N ARG A 10 4.64 -22.70 -15.60
CA ARG A 10 5.06 -22.05 -14.37
C ARG A 10 3.82 -21.47 -13.69
N ALA A 11 3.71 -21.64 -12.38
CA ALA A 11 2.96 -20.69 -11.58
C ALA A 11 3.50 -19.28 -11.85
N PRO A 12 2.67 -18.21 -11.89
CA PRO A 12 3.19 -16.86 -11.96
C PRO A 12 4.01 -16.65 -10.69
N THR A 13 5.34 -16.76 -10.79
CA THR A 13 6.24 -16.25 -9.76
C THR A 13 6.22 -14.73 -9.89
N SER A 14 5.09 -14.11 -9.61
CA SER A 14 5.09 -12.79 -9.01
C SER A 14 5.66 -12.98 -7.62
N LYS A 15 6.98 -13.15 -7.57
CA LYS A 15 7.75 -12.48 -6.53
C LYS A 15 7.49 -11.01 -6.80
N GLU A 16 6.32 -10.52 -6.40
CA GLU A 16 6.02 -9.11 -6.25
C GLU A 16 7.13 -8.64 -5.34
N ALA A 17 8.17 -8.10 -5.97
CA ALA A 17 9.28 -7.51 -5.28
C ALA A 17 8.65 -6.36 -4.53
N ARG A 18 8.33 -6.59 -3.25
CA ARG A 18 7.91 -5.52 -2.36
C ARG A 18 9.03 -4.50 -2.45
N THR A 19 8.73 -3.36 -3.05
CA THR A 19 9.69 -2.27 -3.12
C THR A 19 10.06 -1.96 -1.67
N PRO A 20 11.35 -2.01 -1.29
CA PRO A 20 11.72 -1.67 0.07
C PRO A 20 11.41 -0.18 0.33
N PRO A 21 11.10 0.21 1.58
CA PRO A 21 11.05 1.61 1.98
C PRO A 21 12.32 2.35 1.52
N SER A 22 12.16 3.61 1.12
CA SER A 22 13.23 4.42 0.53
C SER A 22 13.04 5.88 0.94
N ARG A 23 14.08 6.70 0.80
CA ARG A 23 13.99 8.15 1.09
C ARG A 23 12.86 8.86 0.35
N ARG A 24 12.48 8.35 -0.83
CA ARG A 24 11.33 8.87 -1.59
C ARG A 24 10.01 8.61 -0.86
N HIS A 25 9.85 7.42 -0.28
CA HIS A 25 8.67 7.07 0.53
C HIS A 25 8.62 7.91 1.81
N ASP A 26 9.77 8.19 2.44
CA ASP A 26 9.84 9.05 3.62
C ASP A 26 9.43 10.50 3.29
N ALA A 27 9.91 11.04 2.17
CA ALA A 27 9.53 12.38 1.72
C ALA A 27 8.03 12.47 1.37
N LEU A 28 7.48 11.44 0.73
CA LEU A 28 6.06 11.36 0.41
C LEU A 28 5.21 11.22 1.68
N LEU A 29 5.64 10.42 2.65
CA LEU A 29 5.00 10.36 3.96
C LEU A 29 5.02 11.74 4.63
N ALA A 30 6.17 12.43 4.62
CA ALA A 30 6.29 13.75 5.23
C ALA A 30 5.32 14.78 4.62
N SER A 31 5.01 14.72 3.32
CA SER A 31 3.99 15.60 2.73
C SER A 31 2.58 15.33 3.27
N TYR A 32 2.21 14.07 3.51
CA TYR A 32 0.92 13.74 4.13
C TYR A 32 0.85 14.17 5.59
N LEU A 33 1.95 14.10 6.33
CA LEU A 33 1.99 14.51 7.74
C LEU A 33 1.73 16.01 7.94
N LEU A 34 1.85 16.85 6.91
CA LEU A 34 1.42 18.26 6.95
C LEU A 34 -0.10 18.39 7.23
N GLY A 35 -0.88 17.36 6.89
CA GLY A 35 -2.31 17.28 7.13
C GLY A 35 -2.72 16.89 8.55
N LEU A 36 -1.77 16.57 9.45
CA LEU A 36 -2.08 16.02 10.79
C LEU A 36 -2.96 16.92 11.66
N LYS A 37 -3.02 18.23 11.38
CA LYS A 37 -3.97 19.14 12.03
C LYS A 37 -5.44 18.75 11.86
N HIS A 38 -5.75 17.92 10.85
CA HIS A 38 -7.08 17.36 10.60
C HIS A 38 -7.28 15.97 11.22
N GLY A 39 -6.28 15.46 11.94
CA GLY A 39 -6.32 14.17 12.62
C GLY A 39 -5.75 13.01 11.77
N PRO A 40 -5.21 11.96 12.41
CA PRO A 40 -4.62 10.82 11.72
C PRO A 40 -5.58 10.07 10.79
N ALA A 41 -6.87 9.99 11.14
CA ALA A 41 -7.88 9.34 10.30
C ALA A 41 -8.07 10.07 8.95
N ALA A 42 -8.14 11.41 8.97
CA ALA A 42 -8.27 12.20 7.74
C ALA A 42 -7.02 12.07 6.84
N VAL A 43 -5.83 11.99 7.44
CA VAL A 43 -4.59 11.76 6.69
C VAL A 43 -4.56 10.36 6.08
N ARG A 44 -4.98 9.32 6.82
CA ARG A 44 -5.16 7.97 6.27
C ARG A 44 -6.09 7.98 5.07
N ASP A 45 -7.25 8.62 5.19
CA ASP A 45 -8.27 8.62 4.13
C ASP A 45 -7.74 9.29 2.85
N LEU A 46 -6.93 10.35 2.99
CA LEU A 46 -6.24 10.97 1.87
C LEU A 46 -5.23 10.02 1.21
N ILE A 47 -4.40 9.33 2.00
CA ILE A 47 -3.43 8.35 1.50
C ILE A 47 -4.13 7.21 0.74
N VAL A 48 -5.28 6.74 1.26
CA VAL A 48 -6.10 5.69 0.64
C VAL A 48 -6.76 6.18 -0.64
N ALA A 49 -7.31 7.40 -0.66
CA ALA A 49 -7.91 7.97 -1.87
C ALA A 49 -6.90 8.08 -3.02
N ASP A 50 -5.66 8.49 -2.73
CA ASP A 50 -4.59 8.53 -3.73
C ASP A 50 -4.19 7.12 -4.20
N LEU A 51 -4.18 6.13 -3.30
CA LEU A 51 -3.93 4.73 -3.63
C LEU A 51 -4.99 4.21 -4.61
N ASP A 52 -6.26 4.40 -4.29
CA ASP A 52 -7.38 4.00 -5.14
C ASP A 52 -7.31 4.70 -6.50
N GLY A 53 -7.04 6.00 -6.52
CA GLY A 53 -6.82 6.75 -7.76
C GLY A 53 -5.68 6.21 -8.63
N PHE A 54 -4.56 5.75 -8.02
CA PHE A 54 -3.49 5.11 -8.78
C PHE A 54 -3.87 3.73 -9.32
N LEU A 55 -4.70 2.97 -8.59
CA LEU A 55 -5.21 1.68 -9.04
C LEU A 55 -6.16 1.85 -10.22
N ASP A 56 -7.10 2.80 -10.14
CA ASP A 56 -8.06 3.11 -11.19
C ASP A 56 -7.38 3.55 -12.49
N LEU A 57 -6.27 4.28 -12.38
CA LEU A 57 -5.46 4.71 -13.52
C LEU A 57 -4.52 3.61 -14.07
N GLY A 58 -4.50 2.41 -13.47
CA GLY A 58 -3.58 1.34 -13.83
C GLY A 58 -2.11 1.67 -13.52
N ALA A 59 -1.85 2.66 -12.66
CA ALA A 59 -0.51 3.13 -12.30
C ALA A 59 0.12 2.23 -11.22
N THR A 60 0.24 0.93 -11.49
CA THR A 60 0.60 -0.12 -10.50
C THR A 60 1.86 0.18 -9.70
N ARG A 61 2.90 0.78 -10.31
CA ARG A 61 4.13 1.17 -9.59
C ARG A 61 3.86 2.27 -8.55
N ARG A 62 3.03 3.27 -8.88
CA ARG A 62 2.66 4.35 -7.96
C ARG A 62 1.77 3.83 -6.85
N ALA A 63 0.82 2.94 -7.16
CA ALA A 63 0.02 2.26 -6.16
C ALA A 63 0.88 1.44 -5.17
N ALA A 64 1.90 0.74 -5.66
CA ALA A 64 2.85 0.02 -4.80
C ALA A 64 3.65 0.96 -3.89
N ASP A 65 4.18 2.07 -4.42
CA ASP A 65 4.86 3.11 -3.63
C ASP A 65 3.91 3.67 -2.55
N GLN A 66 2.64 3.94 -2.91
CA GLN A 66 1.62 4.49 -2.03
C GLN A 66 1.24 3.51 -0.90
N LEU A 67 1.19 2.21 -1.19
CA LEU A 67 0.92 1.18 -0.17
C LEU A 67 2.03 1.13 0.90
N LEU A 68 3.29 1.36 0.51
CA LEU A 68 4.39 1.46 1.48
C LEU A 68 4.25 2.69 2.38
N VAL A 69 3.81 3.82 1.82
CA VAL A 69 3.52 5.03 2.59
C VAL A 69 2.37 4.80 3.57
N LEU A 70 1.29 4.15 3.14
CA LEU A 70 0.18 3.79 4.02
C LEU A 70 0.64 2.88 5.16
N HIS A 71 1.44 1.85 4.86
CA HIS A 71 1.98 0.95 5.88
C HIS A 71 2.88 1.70 6.88
N ALA A 72 3.76 2.57 6.40
CA ALA A 72 4.62 3.39 7.27
C ALA A 72 3.81 4.38 8.12
N PHE A 73 2.75 4.98 7.56
CA PHE A 73 1.84 5.85 8.30
C PHE A 73 1.11 5.10 9.42
N LEU A 74 0.51 3.94 9.14
CA LEU A 74 -0.23 3.15 10.12
C LEU A 74 0.68 2.56 11.20
N ALA A 75 1.94 2.26 10.89
CA ALA A 75 2.93 1.87 11.89
C ALA A 75 3.23 3.01 12.89
N ARG A 76 3.12 4.28 12.45
CA ARG A 76 3.34 5.47 13.29
C ARG A 76 2.09 5.95 14.01
N TYR A 77 0.91 5.76 13.41
CA TYR A 77 -0.40 6.18 13.93
C TYR A 77 -1.38 4.99 13.97
N PRO A 78 -1.17 4.02 14.89
CA PRO A 78 -1.98 2.81 14.96
C PRO A 78 -3.47 3.06 15.25
N GLU A 79 -3.81 4.19 15.89
CA GLU A 79 -5.18 4.64 16.09
C GLU A 79 -5.90 4.92 14.77
N ALA A 80 -5.18 5.31 13.73
CA ALA A 80 -5.75 5.50 12.40
C ALA A 80 -6.14 4.17 11.75
N ALA A 81 -5.64 3.02 12.20
CA ALA A 81 -6.07 1.72 11.66
C ALA A 81 -7.51 1.35 12.08
N ARG A 82 -8.02 1.93 13.17
CA ARG A 82 -9.32 1.59 13.75
C ARG A 82 -10.40 2.58 13.29
N GLY A 83 -10.76 2.51 12.01
CA GLY A 83 -11.80 3.38 11.43
C GLY A 83 -12.98 2.68 10.78
N VAL A 84 -13.00 1.35 10.73
CA VAL A 84 -14.11 0.57 10.14
C VAL A 84 -14.68 -0.36 11.20
N ARG A 85 -15.36 0.22 12.19
CA ARG A 85 -16.42 -0.39 13.04
C ARG A 85 -16.81 0.57 14.16
N ALA A 86 -17.67 1.52 13.83
CA ALA A 86 -18.48 2.28 14.78
C ALA A 86 -19.82 2.68 14.12
N VAL A 87 -20.50 1.69 13.55
CA VAL A 87 -21.95 1.63 13.30
C VAL A 87 -22.23 0.15 13.51
N GLU A 88 -22.88 -0.31 14.58
CA GLU A 88 -24.25 -0.01 14.96
C GLU A 88 -24.42 0.02 16.48
N ALA A 89 -25.25 0.95 16.95
CA ALA A 89 -25.87 0.97 18.28
C ALA A 89 -27.38 0.92 18.08
#